data_AF-A0A8X6WMP1-F1
#
_entry.id   AF-A0A8X6WMP1-F1
#
_cell.length_a   1.000
_cell.length_b   1.000
_cell.length_c   1.000
_cell.angle_alpha   90.00
_cell.angle_beta   90.00
_cell.angle_gamma   90.00
#
_symmetry.space_group_name_H-M   'P 1'
#
loop_
_entity.id
_entity.type
_entity.pdbx_description
1 polymer ?
#
loop_
_entity_poly.entity_id
_entity_poly.type
_entity_poly.pdbx_seq_one_letter_code
_entity_poly.pdbx_strand_id
1 'polypeptide(L)'
;MDDLVRSDRCVTLRMLALKVDVSYGTVWTIVHDRLRFRKVCAAWVPKQLTDQQKKLRMGLALQHLFRYQEDPAFMKRIVTGEETWCHYYEQETKRDSMRRHLPLKSSEP
;
A
#
# COMPACT_ATOMS: atom_id res chain seq x y z
N MET A 1 21.20 -11.75 9.81
CA MET A 1 19.81 -11.96 9.34
C MET A 1 18.89 -10.85 9.84
N ASP A 2 18.88 -10.55 11.13
CA ASP A 2 18.05 -9.45 11.69
C ASP A 2 18.37 -8.09 11.02
N ASP A 3 19.65 -7.70 10.97
CA ASP A 3 20.07 -6.44 10.32
C ASP A 3 19.71 -6.38 8.83
N LEU A 4 19.78 -7.52 8.13
CA LEU A 4 19.43 -7.63 6.72
C LEU A 4 17.94 -7.33 6.49
N VAL A 5 17.06 -7.94 7.30
CA VAL A 5 15.60 -7.70 7.23
C VAL A 5 15.24 -6.28 7.67
N ARG A 6 15.96 -5.71 8.65
CA ARG A 6 15.72 -4.34 9.12
C ARG A 6 16.20 -3.29 8.11
N SER A 7 17.30 -3.55 7.40
CA SER A 7 17.84 -2.65 6.36
C SER A 7 16.91 -2.54 5.15
N ASP A 8 16.27 -3.63 4.76
CA ASP A 8 15.25 -3.66 3.71
C ASP A 8 14.07 -4.54 4.14
N ARG A 9 13.00 -3.88 4.60
CA ARG A 9 11.78 -4.56 5.05
C ARG A 9 10.97 -5.21 3.91
N CYS A 10 11.35 -4.96 2.65
CA CYS A 10 10.73 -5.56 1.47
C CYS A 10 11.52 -6.76 0.92
N VAL A 11 12.61 -7.16 1.59
CA VAL A 11 13.46 -8.26 1.13
C VAL A 11 12.72 -9.60 1.10
N THR A 12 12.95 -10.40 0.06
CA THR A 12 12.37 -11.75 -0.04
C THR A 12 13.26 -12.79 0.65
N LEU A 13 12.65 -13.86 1.15
CA LEU A 13 13.39 -14.99 1.74
C LEU A 13 14.39 -15.62 0.75
N ARG A 14 14.08 -15.62 -0.55
CA ARG A 14 14.98 -16.13 -1.60
C ARG A 14 16.21 -15.24 -1.78
N MET A 15 16.04 -13.92 -1.75
CA MET A 15 17.18 -12.98 -1.78
C MET A 15 18.06 -13.11 -0.54
N LEU A 16 17.44 -13.31 0.64
CA LEU A 16 18.19 -13.57 1.88
C LEU A 16 18.96 -14.89 1.82
N ALA A 17 18.36 -15.96 1.31
CA ALA A 17 19.01 -17.25 1.12
C ALA A 17 20.25 -17.13 0.24
N LEU A 18 20.15 -16.42 -0.88
CA LEU A 18 21.28 -16.15 -1.78
C LEU A 18 22.36 -15.28 -1.14
N LYS A 19 21.97 -14.25 -0.39
CA LYS A 19 22.91 -13.29 0.20
C LYS A 19 23.73 -13.86 1.36
N VAL A 20 23.19 -14.84 2.07
CA VAL A 20 23.83 -15.48 3.23
C VAL A 20 24.35 -16.88 2.89
N ASP A 21 24.15 -17.34 1.66
CA ASP A 21 24.50 -18.68 1.17
C ASP A 21 23.95 -19.82 2.05
N VAL A 22 22.65 -19.75 2.32
CA VAL A 22 21.95 -20.69 3.19
C VAL A 22 20.66 -21.15 2.52
N SER A 23 20.22 -22.38 2.82
CA SER A 23 18.98 -22.92 2.27
C SER A 23 17.76 -22.04 2.61
N TYR A 24 16.80 -21.96 1.69
CA TYR A 24 15.55 -21.22 1.89
C TYR A 24 14.82 -21.62 3.17
N GLY A 25 14.75 -22.93 3.48
CA GLY A 25 14.08 -23.44 4.67
C GLY A 25 14.74 -22.95 5.96
N THR A 26 16.07 -22.96 6.01
CA THR A 26 16.81 -22.43 7.15
C THR A 26 16.59 -20.93 7.33
N VAL A 27 16.56 -20.15 6.24
CA VAL A 27 16.23 -18.73 6.30
C VAL A 27 14.79 -18.53 6.81
N TRP A 28 13.83 -19.31 6.33
CA TRP A 28 12.45 -19.25 6.79
C TRP A 28 12.36 -19.50 8.31
N THR A 29 12.97 -20.58 8.83
CA THR A 29 12.97 -20.88 10.27
C THR A 29 13.63 -19.78 11.09
N ILE A 30 14.74 -19.21 10.62
CA ILE A 30 15.41 -18.12 11.34
C ILE A 30 14.53 -16.86 11.36
N VAL A 31 14.01 -16.44 10.20
CA VAL A 31 13.22 -15.20 10.08
C VAL A 31 11.88 -15.31 10.81
N HIS A 32 11.17 -16.42 10.63
CA HIS A 32 9.82 -16.59 11.17
C HIS A 32 9.81 -17.11 12.61
N ASP A 33 10.59 -18.14 12.93
CA ASP A 33 10.47 -18.82 14.24
C ASP A 33 11.42 -18.24 15.27
N ARG A 34 12.66 -17.91 14.89
CA ARG A 34 13.67 -17.38 15.83
C ARG A 34 13.57 -15.86 15.99
N LEU A 35 13.49 -15.12 14.88
CA LEU A 35 13.41 -13.65 14.88
C LEU A 35 11.97 -13.12 14.96
N ARG A 36 10.98 -14.00 14.81
CA ARG A 36 9.54 -13.67 14.92
C ARG A 36 9.06 -12.59 13.94
N PHE A 37 9.74 -12.41 12.81
CA PHE A 37 9.24 -11.57 11.74
C PHE A 37 8.05 -12.20 11.04
N ARG A 38 7.11 -11.36 10.64
CA ARG A 38 5.93 -11.75 9.86
C ARG A 38 5.91 -11.00 8.56
N LYS A 39 5.48 -11.68 7.49
CA LYS A 39 5.19 -11.01 6.23
C LYS A 39 3.91 -10.20 6.41
N VAL A 40 4.00 -8.91 6.10
CA VAL A 40 2.85 -8.00 6.02
C VAL A 40 2.71 -7.52 4.58
N CYS A 41 1.48 -7.33 4.13
CA CYS A 41 1.23 -6.73 2.82
C CYS A 41 1.57 -5.24 2.87
N ALA A 42 2.18 -4.71 1.80
CA ALA A 42 2.36 -3.28 1.65
C ALA A 42 0.97 -2.61 1.58
N ALA A 43 0.81 -1.48 2.26
CA ALA A 43 -0.39 -0.67 2.17
C ALA A 43 -0.22 0.38 1.06
N TRP A 44 -1.28 0.58 0.26
CA TRP A 44 -1.31 1.66 -0.72
C TRP A 44 -1.41 3.00 0.00
N VAL A 45 -0.51 3.94 -0.35
CA VAL A 45 -0.55 5.32 0.13
C VAL A 45 -0.89 6.21 -1.06
N PRO A 46 -1.94 7.07 -1.00
CA PRO A 46 -2.42 7.83 -2.15
C PRO A 46 -1.39 8.74 -2.81
N LYS A 47 -0.42 9.25 -2.04
CA LYS A 47 0.59 10.19 -2.53
C LYS A 47 1.88 10.11 -1.74
N GLN A 48 3.01 10.20 -2.44
CA GLN A 48 4.32 10.44 -1.83
C GLN A 48 4.42 11.92 -1.45
N LEU A 49 4.49 12.20 -0.14
CA LEU A 49 4.54 13.56 0.37
C LEU A 49 5.98 14.07 0.44
N THR A 50 6.18 15.34 0.09
CA THR A 50 7.45 16.04 0.35
C THR A 50 7.63 16.30 1.84
N ASP A 51 8.86 16.53 2.29
CA ASP A 51 9.11 16.80 3.72
C ASP A 51 8.42 18.07 4.21
N GLN A 52 8.28 19.08 3.35
CA GLN A 52 7.49 20.27 3.64
C GLN A 52 6.00 19.94 3.84
N GLN A 53 5.42 19.10 2.97
CA GLN A 53 4.03 18.66 3.11
C GLN A 53 3.80 17.84 4.39
N LYS A 54 4.76 16.98 4.77
CA LYS A 54 4.71 16.24 6.04
C LYS A 54 4.72 17.17 7.24
N LYS A 55 5.62 18.15 7.26
CA LYS A 55 5.70 19.16 8.33
C LYS A 55 4.41 19.96 8.45
N LEU A 56 3.87 20.42 7.33
CA LEU A 56 2.60 21.15 7.30
C LEU A 56 1.46 20.29 7.85
N ARG A 57 1.33 19.05 7.37
CA ARG A 57 0.29 18.10 7.82
C ARG A 57 0.37 17.84 9.32
N MET A 58 1.57 17.63 9.86
CA MET A 58 1.79 17.44 11.29
C MET A 58 1.41 18.68 12.09
N GLY A 59 1.82 19.87 11.64
CA GLY A 59 1.47 21.13 12.30
C GLY A 59 -0.04 21.37 12.36
N LEU A 60 -0.75 21.18 11.25
CA LEU A 60 -2.21 21.29 11.20
C LEU A 60 -2.90 20.26 12.09
N ALA A 61 -2.43 19.00 12.07
CA ALA A 61 -2.98 17.95 12.92
C ALA A 61 -2.85 18.28 14.42
N LEU A 62 -1.70 18.83 14.84
CA LEU A 62 -1.50 19.29 16.22
C LEU A 62 -2.42 20.45 16.59
N GLN A 63 -2.57 21.44 15.70
CA GLN A 63 -3.51 22.55 15.90
C GLN A 63 -4.95 22.07 16.06
N HIS A 64 -5.38 21.11 15.22
CA HIS A 64 -6.70 20.50 15.34
C HIS A 64 -6.87 19.73 16.65
N LEU A 65 -5.82 19.03 17.12
CA LEU A 65 -5.84 18.32 18.39
C LEU A 65 -5.99 19.28 19.58
N PHE A 66 -5.23 20.37 19.62
CA PHE A 66 -5.36 21.38 20.68
C PHE A 66 -6.75 21.99 20.70
N ARG A 67 -7.28 22.36 19.54
CA ARG A 67 -8.64 22.90 19.43
C ARG A 67 -9.72 21.92 19.90
N TYR A 68 -9.53 20.63 19.64
CA TYR A 68 -10.42 19.59 20.15
C TYR A 68 -10.39 19.47 21.68
N GLN A 69 -9.21 19.63 22.29
CA GLN A 69 -9.05 19.58 23.74
C GLN A 69 -9.66 20.78 24.45
N GLU A 70 -9.54 21.98 23.87
CA GLU A 70 -10.10 23.22 24.41
C GLU A 70 -11.63 23.26 24.32
N ASP A 71 -12.19 22.67 23.27
CA ASP A 71 -13.61 22.73 22.98
C ASP A 71 -14.17 21.33 22.66
N PRO A 72 -14.71 20.62 23.67
CA PRO A 72 -15.29 19.28 23.50
C PRO A 72 -16.46 19.23 22.51
N ALA A 73 -17.10 20.37 22.21
CA ALA A 73 -18.19 20.46 21.26
C ALA A 73 -17.72 20.84 19.84
N PHE A 74 -16.42 21.06 19.61
CA PHE A 74 -15.84 21.42 18.32
C PHE A 74 -16.22 20.44 17.21
N MET A 75 -16.07 19.13 17.45
CA MET A 75 -16.37 18.09 16.45
C MET A 75 -17.85 18.11 16.01
N LYS A 76 -18.78 18.45 16.91
CA LYS A 76 -20.22 18.50 16.60
C LYS A 76 -20.59 19.63 15.64
N ARG A 77 -19.71 20.61 15.45
CA ARG A 77 -19.92 21.77 14.56
C ARG A 77 -19.28 21.58 13.18
N ILE A 78 -18.49 20.53 12.98
CA ILE A 78 -17.82 20.29 11.70
C ILE A 78 -18.84 19.69 10.73
N VAL A 79 -19.05 20.36 9.61
CA VAL A 79 -19.73 19.81 8.43
C VAL A 79 -18.65 19.58 7.37
N THR A 80 -18.53 18.35 6.88
CA THR A 80 -17.59 17.97 5.82
C THR A 80 -18.35 17.41 4.63
N GLY A 81 -17.80 17.58 3.43
CA GLY A 81 -18.33 17.01 2.20
C GLY A 81 -17.19 16.68 1.25
N GLU A 82 -17.33 15.59 0.52
CA GLU A 82 -16.41 15.15 -0.52
C GLU A 82 -17.20 14.59 -1.71
N GLU A 83 -16.61 14.64 -2.89
CA GLU A 83 -17.21 14.10 -4.11
C GLU A 83 -16.60 12.74 -4.39
N THR A 84 -17.45 11.74 -4.65
CA THR A 84 -17.02 10.40 -5.05
C THR A 84 -17.64 10.07 -6.40
N TRP A 85 -16.85 9.46 -7.29
CA TRP A 85 -17.34 9.01 -8.59
C TRP A 85 -18.26 7.81 -8.44
N CYS A 86 -19.49 7.92 -8.98
CA CYS A 86 -20.41 6.79 -9.12
C CYS A 86 -20.26 6.18 -10.52
N HIS A 87 -19.69 4.99 -10.60
CA HIS A 87 -19.53 4.29 -11.88
C HIS A 87 -20.83 3.57 -12.27
N TYR A 88 -21.39 3.93 -13.42
CA TYR A 88 -22.48 3.15 -14.04
C TYR A 88 -21.87 2.02 -14.85
N TYR A 89 -22.16 0.79 -14.48
CA TYR A 89 -21.74 -0.38 -15.24
C TYR A 89 -22.68 -0.59 -16.44
N GLU A 90 -22.18 -0.31 -17.65
CA GLU A 90 -22.86 -0.73 -18.87
C GLU A 90 -22.50 -2.19 -19.15
N GLN A 91 -23.51 -3.06 -19.17
CA GLN A 91 -23.28 -4.48 -19.43
C GLN A 91 -22.77 -4.65 -20.86
N GLU A 92 -21.57 -5.20 -20.99
CA GLU A 92 -21.03 -5.55 -22.30
C GLU A 92 -21.95 -6.55 -23.00
N THR A 93 -22.29 -6.27 -24.26
CA THR A 93 -23.04 -7.25 -25.04
C THR A 93 -22.16 -8.46 -25.32
N LYS A 94 -22.79 -9.63 -25.53
CA LYS A 94 -22.08 -10.87 -25.88
C LYS A 94 -21.15 -10.69 -27.11
N ARG A 95 -21.49 -9.77 -28.03
CA ARG A 95 -20.66 -9.45 -29.20
C ARG A 95 -19.38 -8.68 -28.83
N ASP A 96 -19.46 -7.76 -27.87
CA ASP A 96 -18.32 -6.97 -27.40
C ASP A 96 -17.35 -7.81 -26.58
N SER A 97 -17.89 -8.71 -25.74
CA SER A 97 -17.09 -9.67 -24.99
C SER A 97 -16.29 -10.60 -25.93
N MET A 98 -16.90 -11.13 -26.99
CA MET A 98 -16.19 -11.98 -27.94
C MET A 98 -15.06 -11.26 -28.67
N ARG A 99 -15.24 -9.98 -29.03
CA ARG A 99 -14.19 -9.16 -29.69
C ARG A 99 -12.89 -9.05 -28.88
N ARG A 100 -12.95 -9.03 -27.55
CA ARG A 100 -11.75 -8.93 -26.70
C ARG A 100 -10.97 -10.24 -26.56
N HIS A 101 -11.58 -11.37 -26.90
CA HIS A 101 -10.96 -12.70 -26.84
C HIS A 101 -10.44 -13.16 -28.20
N LEU A 102 -10.63 -12.37 -29.27
CA LEU A 102 -10.02 -12.65 -30.56
C LEU A 102 -8.53 -12.25 -30.50
N PRO A 103 -7.60 -13.16 -30.86
CA PRO A 103 -6.20 -12.79 -30.98
C PRO A 103 -6.07 -11.69 -32.05
N LEU A 104 -5.22 -10.71 -31.77
CA LEU A 104 -4.81 -9.72 -32.77
C LEU A 104 -4.31 -10.50 -33.98
N LYS A 105 -5.04 -10.38 -35.11
CA LYS A 105 -4.56 -10.95 -36.37
C LYS A 105 -3.21 -10.30 -36.65
N SER A 106 -2.15 -11.09 -36.63
CA SER A 106 -0.86 -10.70 -37.19
C SER A 106 -1.10 -10.38 -38.66
N SER A 107 -1.21 -9.09 -38.96
CA SER A 107 -1.09 -8.61 -40.33
C SER A 107 0.40 -8.58 -40.66
N GLU A 108 0.85 -9.59 -41.38
CA GLU A 108 2.09 -9.51 -42.16
C GLU A 108 1.81 -10.05 -43.57
N PRO A 109 2.58 -9.55 -44.57
CA PRO A 109 2.12 -9.25 -45.92
C PRO A 109 1.97 -10.46 -46.85
#